data_AF-A0A2V2UIS4-F1
#
_entry.id   AF-A0A2V2UIS4-F1
#
_cell.length_a   1.000
_cell.length_b   1.000
_cell.length_c   1.000
_cell.angle_alpha   90.00
_cell.angle_beta   90.00
_cell.angle_gamma   90.00
#
_symmetry.space_group_name_H-M   'P 1'
#
loop_
_entity.id
_entity.type
_entity.pdbx_description
1 polymer ?
#
loop_
_entity_poly.entity_id
_entity_poly.type
_entity_poly.pdbx_seq_one_letter_code
_entity_poly.pdbx_strand_id
1 'polypeptide(L)'
;ELSYKLGPRIPMLVISPYAKVNFINHSITDLSSILRFIEDNWELGRIGNQSFDVKAGLINNMFDLSTTGHAGKLFLDPTTGMQNSTAAK
;
A
#
# COMPACT_ATOMS: atom_id res chain seq x y z
N GLU A 1 16.74 10.02 -22.76
CA GLU A 1 15.56 9.54 -22.02
C GLU A 1 15.90 8.26 -21.28
N LEU A 2 15.80 8.24 -19.95
CA LEU A 2 15.86 7.00 -19.20
C LEU A 2 14.58 6.21 -19.49
N SER A 3 14.72 5.04 -20.13
CA SER A 3 13.62 4.11 -20.35
C SER A 3 13.09 3.67 -19.00
N TYR A 4 11.82 3.97 -18.72
CA TYR A 4 11.14 3.50 -17.51
C TYR A 4 10.96 1.99 -17.62
N LYS A 5 11.66 1.25 -16.76
CA LYS A 5 11.66 -0.21 -16.74
C LYS A 5 11.41 -0.69 -15.32
N LEU A 6 10.52 -1.66 -15.19
CA LEU A 6 10.22 -2.33 -13.93
C LEU A 6 11.18 -3.50 -13.74
N GLY A 7 11.63 -3.69 -12.50
CA GLY A 7 12.38 -4.87 -12.08
C GLY A 7 11.48 -6.09 -11.87
N PRO A 8 12.02 -7.17 -11.25
CA PRO A 8 11.23 -8.31 -10.83
C PRO A 8 10.05 -7.91 -9.93
N ARG A 9 8.95 -8.66 -9.99
CA ARG A 9 7.80 -8.43 -9.10
C ARG A 9 8.17 -8.79 -7.66
N ILE A 10 7.75 -7.96 -6.72
CA ILE A 10 7.93 -8.17 -5.28
C ILE A 10 6.56 -8.15 -4.58
N PRO A 11 6.44 -8.77 -3.38
CA PRO A 11 5.27 -8.60 -2.54
C PRO A 11 5.12 -7.13 -2.09
N MET A 12 3.89 -6.64 -2.08
CA MET A 12 3.51 -5.36 -1.48
C MET A 12 2.25 -5.58 -0.64
N LEU A 13 2.28 -5.13 0.60
CA LEU A 13 1.17 -5.24 1.55
C LEU A 13 0.85 -3.86 2.12
N VAL A 14 -0.44 -3.58 2.32
CA VAL A 14 -0.92 -2.43 3.07
C VAL A 14 -1.65 -2.96 4.29
N ILE A 15 -1.14 -2.63 5.49
CA ILE A 15 -1.74 -3.02 6.77
C ILE A 15 -2.14 -1.72 7.47
N SER A 16 -3.46 -1.48 7.55
CA SER A 16 -4.04 -0.25 8.08
C SER A 16 -5.50 -0.49 8.46
N PRO A 17 -6.08 0.24 9.44
CA PRO A 17 -7.52 0.25 9.66
C PRO A 17 -8.33 0.66 8.41
N TYR A 18 -7.71 1.40 7.50
CA TYR A 18 -8.33 1.81 6.24
C TYR A 18 -8.03 0.85 5.08
N ALA A 19 -7.31 -0.26 5.30
CA ALA A 19 -7.03 -1.20 4.22
C ALA A 19 -8.28 -2.03 3.89
N LYS A 20 -8.53 -2.28 2.60
CA LYS A 20 -9.55 -3.25 2.19
C LYS A 20 -9.16 -4.65 2.69
N VAL A 21 -10.06 -5.31 3.41
CA VAL A 21 -9.81 -6.64 3.98
C VAL A 21 -9.90 -7.72 2.90
N ASN A 22 -8.96 -8.67 2.91
CA ASN A 22 -8.91 -9.81 1.97
C ASN A 22 -8.97 -9.38 0.49
N PHE A 23 -8.28 -8.29 0.16
CA PHE A 23 -8.32 -7.66 -1.16
C PHE A 23 -6.96 -7.74 -1.86
N ILE A 24 -6.96 -8.08 -3.14
CA ILE A 24 -5.77 -8.10 -4.01
C ILE A 24 -5.89 -6.98 -5.03
N ASN A 25 -4.93 -6.05 -5.01
CA ASN A 25 -4.83 -5.01 -6.04
C ASN A 25 -4.06 -5.54 -7.26
N HIS A 26 -4.65 -5.43 -8.44
CA HIS A 26 -4.04 -5.85 -9.71
C HIS A 26 -3.39 -4.70 -10.50
N SER A 27 -3.41 -3.47 -9.95
CA SER A 27 -2.77 -2.31 -10.56
C SER A 27 -1.26 -2.53 -10.66
N ILE A 28 -0.63 -2.02 -11.74
CA ILE A 28 0.82 -2.04 -11.88
C ILE A 28 1.41 -1.01 -10.92
N THR A 29 2.23 -1.47 -9.99
CA THR A 29 2.90 -0.64 -8.98
C THR A 29 4.39 -0.97 -8.93
N ASP A 30 5.17 -0.03 -8.43
CA ASP A 30 6.60 -0.17 -8.14
C ASP A 30 6.96 0.54 -6.83
N LEU A 31 8.24 0.58 -6.46
CA LEU A 31 8.67 1.23 -5.22
C LEU A 31 8.36 2.75 -5.19
N SER A 32 8.32 3.41 -6.36
CA SER A 32 7.97 4.84 -6.44
C SER A 32 6.47 5.10 -6.25
N SER A 33 5.63 4.06 -6.29
CA SER A 33 4.20 4.16 -5.99
C SER A 33 3.93 4.52 -4.53
N ILE A 34 4.86 4.17 -3.63
CA ILE A 34 4.83 4.58 -2.22
C ILE A 34 5.13 6.08 -2.10
N LEU A 35 6.14 6.57 -2.85
CA LEU A 35 6.48 8.00 -2.87
C LEU A 35 5.31 8.83 -3.40
N ARG A 36 4.75 8.44 -4.56
CA ARG A 36 3.58 9.10 -5.14
C ARG A 36 2.41 9.17 -4.15
N PHE A 37 2.16 8.10 -3.39
CA PHE A 37 1.10 8.10 -2.37
C PHE A 37 1.35 9.12 -1.25
N ILE A 38 2.59 9.22 -0.76
CA ILE A 38 2.95 10.21 0.28
C ILE A 38 2.77 11.63 -0.27
N GLU A 39 3.26 11.89 -1.47
CA GLU A 39 3.12 13.19 -2.14
C GLU A 39 1.65 13.59 -2.31
N ASP A 40 0.81 12.65 -2.77
CA ASP A 40 -0.62 12.90 -3.00
C ASP A 40 -1.38 13.12 -1.69
N ASN A 41 -1.00 12.44 -0.60
CA ASN A 41 -1.69 12.58 0.69
C ASN A 41 -1.37 13.88 1.43
N TRP A 42 -0.16 14.44 1.24
CA TRP A 42 0.27 15.68 1.89
C TRP A 42 0.38 16.88 0.94
N GLU A 43 -0.11 16.75 -0.29
CA GLU A 43 -0.10 17.80 -1.32
C GLU A 43 1.31 18.38 -1.57
N LEU A 44 2.34 17.53 -1.52
CA LEU A 44 3.75 17.96 -1.59
C LEU A 44 4.21 18.30 -3.02
N GLY A 45 3.38 17.98 -4.03
CA GLY A 45 3.79 17.97 -5.42
C GLY A 45 4.69 16.77 -5.75
N ARG A 46 5.13 16.68 -7.00
CA ARG A 46 6.07 15.65 -7.47
C ARG A 46 7.49 16.11 -7.21
N ILE A 47 8.41 15.20 -6.85
CA ILE A 47 9.83 15.56 -6.67
C ILE A 47 10.41 16.19 -7.95
N GLY A 48 9.99 15.69 -9.12
CA GLY A 48 10.49 16.17 -10.42
C GLY A 48 11.91 15.67 -10.72
N ASN A 49 12.65 16.40 -11.56
CA ASN A 49 14.03 16.08 -11.94
C ASN A 49 14.28 14.61 -12.35
N GLN A 50 13.41 14.08 -13.22
CA GLN A 50 13.44 12.69 -13.70
C GLN A 50 13.11 11.61 -12.64
N SER A 51 12.58 11.99 -11.48
CA SER A 51 11.94 11.05 -10.57
C SER A 51 10.84 10.25 -11.29
N PHE A 52 10.67 9.00 -10.90
CA PHE A 52 9.66 8.11 -11.47
C PHE A 52 8.29 8.20 -10.79
N ASP A 53 8.16 9.00 -9.72
CA ASP A 53 6.88 9.27 -9.03
C ASP A 53 5.75 9.68 -9.99
N VAL A 54 6.05 10.47 -11.02
CA VAL A 54 5.10 10.89 -12.06
C VAL A 54 4.54 9.75 -12.90
N LYS A 55 5.26 8.62 -13.01
CA LYS A 55 4.87 7.42 -13.77
C LYS A 55 4.35 6.30 -12.86
N ALA A 56 4.51 6.44 -11.55
CA ALA A 56 4.20 5.41 -10.58
C ALA A 56 2.70 5.08 -10.54
N GLY A 57 2.37 3.82 -10.27
CA GLY A 57 0.98 3.40 -10.08
C GLY A 57 0.35 4.00 -8.82
N LEU A 58 -0.97 4.13 -8.81
CA LEU A 58 -1.72 4.52 -7.61
C LEU A 58 -1.98 3.29 -6.73
N ILE A 59 -1.85 3.47 -5.41
CA ILE A 59 -2.16 2.43 -4.42
C ILE A 59 -3.47 2.74 -3.65
N ASN A 60 -4.14 3.85 -3.97
CA ASN A 60 -5.36 4.31 -3.30
C ASN A 60 -6.48 3.25 -3.33
N ASN A 61 -6.52 2.41 -4.37
CA ASN A 61 -7.50 1.33 -4.48
C ASN A 61 -7.35 0.24 -3.39
N MET A 62 -6.23 0.22 -2.66
CA MET A 62 -6.01 -0.68 -1.52
C MET A 62 -6.69 -0.18 -0.24
N PHE A 63 -7.19 1.06 -0.24
CA PHE A 63 -7.83 1.68 0.92
C PHE A 63 -9.35 1.81 0.73
N ASP A 64 -10.09 1.60 1.82
CA ASP A 64 -11.46 2.05 2.01
C ASP A 64 -11.43 3.20 3.03
N LEU A 65 -11.64 4.43 2.52
CA LEU A 65 -11.62 5.67 3.31
C LEU A 65 -13.02 6.12 3.74
N SER A 66 -14.02 5.25 3.62
CA SER A 66 -15.34 5.53 4.16
C SER A 66 -15.32 5.59 5.70
N THR A 67 -16.32 6.22 6.30
CA THR A 67 -16.40 6.43 7.75
C THR A 67 -16.81 5.18 8.54
N THR A 68 -17.01 4.04 7.88
CA THR A 68 -17.50 2.80 8.47
C THR A 68 -16.76 1.61 7.86
N GLY A 69 -16.67 0.47 8.57
CA GLY A 69 -16.10 -0.75 8.00
C GLY A 69 -14.57 -0.86 8.05
N HIS A 70 -13.93 -0.16 8.99
CA HIS A 70 -12.49 -0.25 9.20
C HIS A 70 -12.03 -1.69 9.50
N ALA A 71 -10.88 -2.05 8.94
CA ALA A 71 -10.25 -3.34 9.18
C ALA A 71 -9.91 -3.52 10.67
N GLY A 72 -10.31 -4.66 11.22
CA GLY A 72 -9.94 -5.07 12.57
C GLY A 72 -8.43 -5.32 12.71
N LYS A 73 -7.89 -5.14 13.92
CA LYS A 73 -6.51 -5.51 14.21
C LYS A 73 -6.36 -7.04 14.16
N LEU A 74 -5.31 -7.51 13.50
CA LEU A 74 -4.96 -8.93 13.44
C LEU A 74 -3.66 -9.17 14.21
N PHE A 75 -3.77 -9.70 15.43
CA PHE A 75 -2.61 -10.10 16.22
C PHE A 75 -2.20 -11.52 15.86
N LEU A 76 -0.92 -11.70 15.54
CA LEU A 76 -0.35 -12.98 15.16
C LEU A 76 0.63 -13.46 16.21
N ASP A 77 0.68 -14.77 16.40
CA ASP A 77 1.77 -15.43 17.10
C ASP A 77 3.07 -15.28 16.28
N PRO A 78 4.16 -14.77 16.85
CA PRO A 78 5.38 -14.46 16.10
C PRO A 78 6.16 -15.70 15.65
N THR A 79 5.90 -16.87 16.23
CA THR A 79 6.58 -18.14 15.89
C THR A 79 5.81 -18.90 14.82
N THR A 80 4.49 -18.92 14.89
CA THR A 80 3.63 -19.73 14.02
C THR A 80 2.94 -18.92 12.92
N GLY A 81 2.81 -17.60 13.09
CA GLY A 81 2.03 -16.75 12.19
C GLY A 81 0.51 -16.96 12.27
N MET A 82 0.02 -17.77 13.21
CA MET A 82 -1.40 -17.99 13.42
C MET A 82 -2.05 -16.82 14.17
N GLN A 83 -3.34 -16.58 13.94
CA GLN A 83 -4.09 -15.58 14.68
C GLN A 83 -4.15 -15.94 16.17
N ASN A 84 -3.80 -14.97 17.02
CA ASN A 84 -3.94 -15.14 18.46
C ASN A 84 -5.43 -15.05 18.86
N SER A 85 -6.02 -16.18 19.23
CA SER A 85 -7.45 -16.29 19.54
C SER A 85 -7.86 -15.55 20.83
N THR A 86 -6.90 -15.12 21.64
CA THR A 86 -7.17 -14.44 22.94
C THR A 86 -7.20 -12.92 22.86
N ALA A 87 -6.81 -12.31 21.74
CA ALA A 87 -6.74 -10.84 21.58
C ALA A 87 -8.00 -10.22 20.96
N ALA A 88 -9.00 -11.03 20.61
CA ALA A 88 -10.25 -10.60 19.97
C ALA A 88 -11.42 -10.43 20.95
N LYS A 89 -11.13 -10.27 22.24
CA LYS A 89 -12.14 -10.05 23.29
C LYS A 89 -12.06 -8.65 23.87
#